data_AF-E5X2D4-F1
#
_entry.id   AF-E5X2D4-F1
#
_cell.length_a   1.000
_cell.length_b   1.000
_cell.length_c   1.000
_cell.angle_alpha   90.00
_cell.angle_beta   90.00
_cell.angle_gamma   90.00
#
_symmetry.space_group_name_H-M   'P 1'
#
loop_
_entity.id
_entity.type
_entity.pdbx_description
1 polymer ?
#
loop_
_entity_poly.entity_id
_entity_poly.type
_entity_poly.pdbx_seq_one_letter_code
_entity_poly.pdbx_strand_id
1 'polypeptide(L)'
;MFADDNSIENIQQLFLEFKKYLELQKKYTQLEVAEKLTILLSTLILVLLVVILGMVALFYLSFTLAYILDPIVGGLMVSFAMISCFHILLIALIVIFRKKIIINPMTRFIAGLFIDNNKN
;
A
#
# COMPACT_ATOMS: atom_id res chain seq x y z
N MET A 1 49.50 -36.90 -9.52
CA MET A 1 48.82 -37.38 -8.30
C MET A 1 47.92 -36.25 -7.79
N PHE A 2 46.85 -35.93 -8.52
CA PHE A 2 46.01 -34.74 -8.25
C PHE A 2 44.51 -34.95 -8.51
N ALA A 3 44.07 -36.18 -8.74
CA ALA A 3 42.67 -36.55 -8.72
C ALA A 3 42.60 -37.92 -8.06
N ASP A 4 42.46 -37.90 -6.73
CA ASP A 4 42.03 -39.07 -5.97
C ASP A 4 40.52 -39.20 -6.19
N ASP A 5 39.99 -40.41 -6.41
CA ASP A 5 38.56 -40.60 -6.74
C ASP A 5 37.63 -39.96 -5.69
N ASN A 6 38.07 -39.91 -4.43
CA ASN A 6 37.39 -39.21 -3.33
C ASN A 6 37.17 -37.71 -3.57
N SER A 7 38.10 -37.04 -4.28
CA SER A 7 37.99 -35.61 -4.61
C SER A 7 36.97 -35.34 -5.72
N ILE A 8 36.76 -36.29 -6.64
CA ILE A 8 35.77 -36.21 -7.71
C ILE A 8 34.35 -36.40 -7.14
N GLU A 9 34.16 -37.37 -6.24
CA GLU A 9 32.88 -37.60 -5.54
C GLU A 9 32.46 -36.39 -4.69
N ASN A 10 33.40 -35.77 -3.97
CA ASN A 10 33.13 -34.57 -3.18
C ASN A 10 32.66 -33.38 -4.05
N ILE A 11 33.28 -33.16 -5.22
CA ILE A 11 32.86 -32.10 -6.13
C ILE A 11 31.46 -32.36 -6.69
N GLN A 12 31.14 -33.63 -7.00
CA GLN A 12 29.79 -34.00 -7.45
C GLN A 12 28.73 -33.78 -6.36
N GLN A 13 29.03 -34.14 -5.11
CA GLN A 13 28.15 -33.87 -3.96
C GLN A 13 27.95 -32.37 -3.74
N LEU A 14 29.03 -31.58 -3.81
CA LEU A 14 28.96 -30.12 -3.70
C LEU A 14 28.05 -29.51 -4.78
N PHE A 15 28.11 -30.04 -6.00
CA PHE A 15 27.26 -29.57 -7.11
C PHE A 15 25.77 -29.92 -6.90
N LEU A 16 25.49 -31.10 -6.35
CA LEU A 16 24.12 -31.51 -5.99
C LEU A 16 23.56 -30.65 -4.85
N GLU A 17 24.35 -30.38 -3.82
CA GLU A 17 23.96 -29.50 -2.72
C GLU A 17 23.76 -28.06 -3.18
N PHE A 18 24.65 -27.54 -4.04
CA PHE A 18 24.51 -26.22 -4.63
C PHE A 18 23.23 -26.10 -5.48
N LYS A 19 22.93 -27.11 -6.31
CA LYS A 19 21.69 -27.15 -7.08
C LYS A 19 20.46 -27.16 -6.17
N LYS A 20 20.49 -27.95 -5.09
CA LYS A 20 19.42 -28.01 -4.09
C LYS A 20 19.26 -26.67 -3.37
N TYR A 21 20.37 -26.00 -3.04
CA TYR A 21 20.36 -24.66 -2.44
C TYR A 21 19.72 -23.63 -3.38
N LEU A 22 20.09 -23.61 -4.67
CA LEU A 22 19.49 -22.70 -5.65
C LEU A 22 17.98 -22.95 -5.83
N GLU A 23 17.56 -24.21 -5.86
CA GLU A 23 16.14 -24.56 -5.96
C GLU A 23 15.37 -24.09 -4.73
N LEU A 24 15.97 -24.27 -3.55
CA LEU A 24 15.39 -23.82 -2.29
C LEU A 24 15.32 -22.28 -2.24
N GLN A 25 16.39 -21.59 -2.61
CA GLN A 25 16.45 -20.12 -2.64
C GLN A 25 15.41 -19.54 -3.62
N LYS A 26 15.25 -20.16 -4.80
CA LYS A 26 14.20 -19.78 -5.74
C LYS A 26 12.81 -19.88 -5.11
N LYS A 27 12.54 -20.98 -4.41
CA LYS A 27 11.24 -21.22 -3.76
C LYS A 27 10.99 -20.23 -2.61
N TYR A 28 12.03 -19.93 -1.83
CA TYR A 28 11.98 -18.89 -0.80
C TYR A 28 11.66 -17.52 -1.38
N THR A 29 12.37 -17.09 -2.42
CA THR A 29 12.11 -15.79 -3.07
C THR A 29 10.69 -15.73 -3.66
N GLN A 30 10.20 -16.82 -4.27
CA GLN A 30 8.83 -16.87 -4.77
C GLN A 30 7.80 -16.70 -3.65
N LEU A 31 8.01 -17.37 -2.51
CA LEU A 31 7.12 -17.29 -1.36
C LEU A 31 7.13 -15.89 -0.74
N GLU A 32 8.31 -15.30 -0.54
CA GLU A 32 8.47 -13.95 0.01
C GLU A 32 7.79 -12.89 -0.88
N VAL A 33 7.96 -12.99 -2.19
CA VAL A 33 7.29 -12.09 -3.15
C VAL A 33 5.77 -12.27 -3.09
N ALA A 34 5.29 -13.52 -3.01
CA ALA A 34 3.86 -13.80 -2.91
C ALA A 34 3.23 -13.22 -1.63
N GLU A 35 3.93 -13.33 -0.49
CA GLU A 35 3.51 -12.74 0.78
C GLU A 35 3.41 -11.22 0.69
N LYS A 36 4.49 -10.56 0.23
CA LYS A 36 4.56 -9.11 0.03
C LYS A 36 3.46 -8.60 -0.89
N LEU A 37 3.22 -9.30 -2.01
CA LEU A 37 2.12 -8.98 -2.93
C LEU A 37 0.74 -9.14 -2.27
N THR A 38 0.55 -10.19 -1.46
CA THR A 38 -0.72 -10.43 -0.77
C THR A 38 -1.03 -9.33 0.25
N ILE A 39 -0.02 -8.88 1.01
CA ILE A 39 -0.15 -7.75 1.94
C ILE A 39 -0.48 -6.46 1.19
N LEU A 40 0.21 -6.19 0.08
CA LEU A 40 -0.04 -5.02 -0.76
C LEU A 40 -1.47 -5.03 -1.32
N LEU A 41 -1.90 -6.16 -1.89
CA LEU A 41 -3.23 -6.31 -2.49
C LEU A 41 -4.36 -6.23 -1.45
N SER A 42 -4.21 -6.90 -0.31
CA SER A 42 -5.21 -6.85 0.76
C SER A 42 -5.37 -5.43 1.32
N THR A 43 -4.25 -4.73 1.55
CA THR A 43 -4.26 -3.33 1.98
C THR A 43 -4.91 -2.44 0.93
N LEU A 44 -4.61 -2.63 -0.36
CA LEU A 44 -5.20 -1.87 -1.45
C LEU A 44 -6.73 -2.05 -1.51
N ILE A 45 -7.22 -3.28 -1.41
CA ILE A 45 -8.66 -3.58 -1.39
C ILE A 45 -9.33 -2.90 -0.20
N LEU A 46 -8.73 -2.97 0.99
CA LEU A 46 -9.25 -2.31 2.19
C LEU A 46 -9.35 -0.80 2.00
N VAL A 47 -8.29 -0.15 1.50
CA VAL A 47 -8.28 1.29 1.24
C VAL A 47 -9.35 1.66 0.23
N LEU A 48 -9.50 0.90 -0.87
CA LEU A 48 -10.53 1.14 -1.87
C LEU A 48 -11.94 1.05 -1.27
N LEU A 49 -12.22 0.03 -0.47
CA LEU A 49 -13.51 -0.12 0.22
C LEU A 49 -13.81 1.06 1.14
N VAL A 50 -12.83 1.46 1.95
CA VAL A 50 -12.97 2.61 2.87
C VAL A 50 -13.20 3.89 2.09
N VAL A 51 -12.51 4.12 0.97
CA VAL A 51 -12.70 5.30 0.13
C VAL A 51 -14.09 5.32 -0.49
N ILE A 52 -14.59 4.20 -1.00
CA ILE A 52 -15.92 4.11 -1.60
C ILE A 52 -17.00 4.38 -0.54
N LEU A 53 -16.95 3.69 0.59
CA LEU A 53 -17.90 3.89 1.69
C LEU A 53 -17.81 5.32 2.26
N GLY A 54 -16.59 5.83 2.42
CA GLY A 54 -16.33 7.18 2.88
C GLY A 54 -16.88 8.24 1.93
N MET A 55 -16.75 8.05 0.62
CA MET A 55 -17.32 8.97 -0.38
C MET A 55 -18.84 9.02 -0.27
N VAL A 56 -19.51 7.87 -0.17
CA VAL A 56 -20.97 7.80 0.00
C VAL A 56 -21.40 8.48 1.30
N ALA A 57 -20.71 8.19 2.41
CA ALA A 57 -21.01 8.79 3.70
C ALA A 57 -20.81 10.32 3.70
N LEU A 58 -19.69 10.81 3.17
CA LEU A 58 -19.40 12.25 3.06
C LEU A 58 -20.40 12.98 2.17
N PHE A 59 -20.87 12.32 1.11
CA PHE A 59 -21.91 12.87 0.24
C PHE A 59 -23.21 13.09 1.02
N TYR A 60 -23.74 12.06 1.71
CA TYR A 60 -24.94 12.21 2.53
C TYR A 60 -24.76 13.21 3.68
N LEU A 61 -23.59 13.24 4.32
CA LEU A 61 -23.27 14.22 5.35
C LEU A 61 -23.33 15.65 4.78
N SER A 62 -22.82 15.85 3.57
CA SER A 62 -22.91 17.14 2.88
C SER A 62 -24.36 17.57 2.60
N PHE A 63 -25.25 16.64 2.24
CA PHE A 63 -26.69 16.94 2.15
C PHE A 63 -27.28 17.36 3.49
N THR A 64 -27.01 16.59 4.54
CA THR A 64 -27.49 16.91 5.90
C THR A 64 -27.04 18.30 6.33
N LEU A 65 -25.76 18.65 6.11
CA LEU A 65 -25.25 19.98 6.37
C LEU A 65 -25.96 21.04 5.53
N ALA A 66 -26.19 20.79 4.24
CA ALA A 66 -26.86 21.74 3.36
C ALA A 66 -28.29 22.07 3.84
N TYR A 67 -29.04 21.05 4.27
CA TYR A 67 -30.39 21.22 4.83
C TYR A 67 -30.40 21.93 6.19
N ILE A 68 -29.38 21.68 7.03
CA ILE A 68 -29.24 22.41 8.31
C ILE A 68 -28.91 23.90 8.05
N LEU A 69 -28.08 24.17 7.06
CA LEU A 69 -27.68 25.53 6.70
C LEU A 69 -28.77 26.29 5.95
N ASP A 70 -29.65 25.60 5.21
CA ASP A 70 -30.70 26.19 4.37
C ASP A 70 -31.48 27.35 5.03
N PRO A 71 -32.10 27.17 6.22
CA PRO A 71 -32.85 28.26 6.87
C PRO A 71 -31.95 29.40 7.39
N ILE A 72 -30.64 29.16 7.57
CA ILE A 72 -29.69 30.12 8.13
C ILE A 72 -29.16 31.05 7.05
N VAL A 73 -28.89 30.52 5.86
CA VAL A 73 -28.19 31.24 4.78
C VAL A 73 -29.10 31.63 3.63
N GLY A 74 -30.41 31.40 3.78
CA GLY A 74 -31.44 31.90 2.89
C GLY A 74 -31.65 31.06 1.63
N GLY A 75 -31.32 29.77 1.67
CA GLY A 75 -31.60 28.84 0.58
C GLY A 75 -30.56 27.73 0.39
N LEU A 76 -31.03 26.56 -0.06
CA LEU A 76 -30.21 25.36 -0.33
C LEU A 76 -29.06 25.65 -1.30
N MET A 77 -29.28 26.50 -2.31
CA MET A 77 -28.26 26.86 -3.28
C MET A 77 -27.04 27.51 -2.61
N VAL A 78 -27.29 28.42 -1.66
CA VAL A 78 -26.23 29.14 -0.93
C VAL A 78 -25.53 28.18 0.04
N SER A 79 -26.28 27.29 0.70
CA SER A 79 -25.72 26.24 1.56
C SER A 79 -24.75 25.34 0.81
N PHE A 80 -25.15 24.82 -0.36
CA PHE A 80 -24.27 23.99 -1.18
C PHE A 80 -23.06 24.75 -1.72
N ALA A 81 -23.21 26.03 -2.08
CA ALA A 81 -22.08 26.86 -2.52
C ALA A 81 -21.02 27.02 -1.42
N MET A 82 -21.44 27.26 -0.17
CA MET A 82 -20.51 27.33 0.97
C MET A 82 -19.84 25.99 1.26
N ILE A 83 -20.60 24.89 1.28
CA ILE A 83 -20.05 23.56 1.51
C ILE A 83 -19.05 23.19 0.41
N SER A 84 -19.34 23.52 -0.85
CA SER A 84 -18.43 23.31 -1.98
C SER A 84 -17.14 24.12 -1.82
N CYS A 85 -17.23 25.38 -1.42
CA CYS A 85 -16.06 26.21 -1.13
C CYS A 85 -15.17 25.59 -0.04
N PHE A 86 -15.77 25.07 1.03
CA PHE A 86 -15.04 24.35 2.08
C PHE A 86 -14.33 23.10 1.54
N HIS A 87 -14.99 22.31 0.68
CA HIS A 87 -14.35 21.13 0.06
C HIS A 87 -13.17 21.52 -0.85
N ILE A 88 -13.29 22.60 -1.62
CA ILE A 88 -12.19 23.10 -2.46
C ILE A 88 -11.01 23.54 -1.60
N LEU A 89 -11.25 24.24 -0.49
CA LEU A 89 -10.20 24.61 0.46
C LEU A 89 -9.52 23.38 1.06
N LEU A 90 -10.29 22.35 1.42
CA LEU A 90 -9.77 21.10 1.95
C LEU A 90 -8.91 20.36 0.92
N ILE A 91 -9.33 20.32 -0.35
CA ILE A 91 -8.53 19.78 -1.46
C ILE A 91 -7.23 20.57 -1.61
N ALA A 92 -7.29 21.90 -1.62
CA ALA A 92 -6.10 22.75 -1.72
C ALA A 92 -5.11 22.47 -0.59
N LEU A 93 -5.60 22.31 0.65
CA LEU A 93 -4.79 21.95 1.81
C LEU A 93 -4.11 20.59 1.61
N ILE A 94 -4.84 19.57 1.17
CA ILE A 94 -4.28 18.24 0.88
C ILE A 94 -3.20 18.32 -0.20
N VAL A 95 -3.41 19.11 -1.27
CA VAL A 95 -2.45 19.28 -2.36
C VAL A 95 -1.17 19.96 -1.88
N ILE A 96 -1.27 20.96 -0.99
CA ILE A 96 -0.11 21.63 -0.38
C ILE A 96 0.68 20.65 0.49
N PHE A 97 -0.01 19.89 1.34
CA PHE A 97 0.61 18.92 2.26
C PHE A 97 0.80 17.52 1.65
N ARG A 98 0.64 17.36 0.34
CA ARG A 98 0.64 16.07 -0.37
C ARG A 98 1.84 15.19 -0.05
N LYS A 99 3.02 15.81 0.11
CA LYS A 99 4.25 15.10 0.45
C LYS A 99 4.14 14.42 1.81
N LYS A 100 3.62 15.13 2.82
CA LYS A 100 3.51 14.62 4.19
C LYS A 100 2.35 13.63 4.35
N ILE A 101 1.22 13.91 3.71
CA ILE A 101 -0.03 13.14 3.90
C ILE A 101 -0.08 11.88 3.03
N ILE A 102 0.43 11.94 1.79
CA ILE A 102 0.29 10.85 0.81
C ILE A 102 1.64 10.20 0.52
N ILE A 103 2.60 10.99 0.04
CA ILE A 103 3.86 10.43 -0.50
C ILE A 103 4.69 9.77 0.61
N ASN A 104 4.93 10.46 1.73
CA ASN A 104 5.74 9.93 2.82
C ASN A 104 5.20 8.63 3.44
N PRO A 105 3.91 8.49 3.80
CA PRO A 105 3.39 7.24 4.31
C PRO A 105 3.39 6.13 3.25
N MET A 106 3.10 6.43 1.99
CA MET A 106 3.20 5.44 0.91
C MET A 106 4.64 4.95 0.71
N THR A 107 5.62 5.86 0.67
CA THR A 107 7.03 5.48 0.56
C THR A 107 7.49 4.67 1.76
N ARG A 108 7.08 5.02 2.98
CA ARG A 108 7.38 4.21 4.18
C ARG A 108 6.73 2.84 4.15
N PHE A 109 5.50 2.73 3.65
CA PHE A 109 4.81 1.44 3.50
C PHE A 109 5.53 0.53 2.49
N ILE A 110 5.84 1.05 1.29
CA ILE A 110 6.58 0.30 0.27
C ILE A 110 7.99 -0.04 0.74
N ALA A 111 8.69 0.90 1.38
CA ALA A 111 10.00 0.64 1.98
C ALA A 111 9.91 -0.44 3.07
N GLY A 112 8.96 -0.37 3.99
CA GLY A 112 8.75 -1.39 5.01
C GLY A 112 8.43 -2.76 4.41
N LEU A 113 7.63 -2.79 3.34
CA LEU A 113 7.21 -4.03 2.69
C LEU A 113 8.33 -4.70 1.89
N PHE A 114 9.22 -3.94 1.25
CA PHE A 114 10.30 -4.52 0.41
C PHE A 114 11.69 -4.53 1.05
N ILE A 115 12.02 -3.54 1.88
CA ILE A 115 13.37 -3.32 2.45
C ILE A 115 13.51 -3.96 3.83
N ASP A 116 12.43 -4.05 4.61
CA ASP A 116 12.49 -4.51 6.01
C ASP A 116 12.53 -6.06 6.12
N ASN A 117 13.47 -6.66 5.38
CA ASN A 117 13.74 -8.08 5.37
C ASN A 117 15.10 -8.41 6.02
N ASN A 118 15.58 -7.56 6.94
CA ASN A 118 16.85 -7.77 7.63
C ASN A 118 16.75 -7.63 9.16
N LYS A 119 15.65 -8.10 9.74
CA LYS A 119 15.58 -8.40 11.17
C LYS A 119 14.92 -9.75 11.39
N ASN A 120 15.81 -10.72 11.61
CA ASN A 120 15.68 -12.08 12.14
C ASN A 120 15.70 -13.19 11.11
#